data_AF-A0A2P5Z6U2-F1
#
_entry.id   AF-A0A2P5Z6U2-F1
#
_cell.length_a   1.000
_cell.length_b   1.000
_cell.length_c   1.000
_cell.angle_alpha   90.00
_cell.angle_beta   90.00
_cell.angle_gamma   90.00
#
_symmetry.space_group_name_H-M   'P 1'
#
loop_
_entity.id
_entity.type
_entity.pdbx_description
1 polymer ?
#
loop_
_entity_poly.entity_id
_entity_poly.type
_entity_poly.pdbx_seq_one_letter_code
_entity_poly.pdbx_strand_id
1 'polypeptide(L)'
;MSAATFFSVGHSTRSLETFLQILQGAGVTRLADVRAFPYSRRFPQFDGSALAPALAAAGIAYRHFRALGGRRGRQPGVDPQRNGHWRSVSFHNYADYALGSEFTEALTELQAFGGDGACAVMCAEAYWRQCHRQIICDHLLHHGHPVVHLIDVARQEPATLNPAARSDAQGQLVYPPDAADAGPRTGDLFEA
;
A
#
# COMPACT_ATOMS: atom_id res chain seq x y z
N MET A 1 -22.02 -10.69 -4.42
CA MET A 1 -21.37 -10.32 -3.14
C MET A 1 -20.62 -9.02 -3.38
N SER A 2 -20.76 -8.02 -2.51
CA SER A 2 -19.97 -6.78 -2.61
C SER A 2 -18.49 -7.11 -2.38
N ALA A 3 -17.60 -6.50 -3.16
CA ALA A 3 -16.16 -6.65 -2.94
C ALA A 3 -15.77 -6.15 -1.53
N ALA A 4 -14.84 -6.84 -0.87
CA ALA A 4 -14.36 -6.46 0.46
C ALA A 4 -13.65 -5.09 0.42
N THR A 5 -13.91 -4.24 1.42
CA THR A 5 -13.24 -2.95 1.60
C THR A 5 -11.89 -3.15 2.29
N PHE A 6 -10.85 -2.53 1.74
CA PHE A 6 -9.52 -2.48 2.32
C PHE A 6 -9.23 -1.12 2.95
N PHE A 7 -8.29 -1.09 3.88
CA PHE A 7 -7.79 0.12 4.52
C PHE A 7 -6.31 0.31 4.21
N SER A 8 -5.83 1.55 4.22
CA SER A 8 -4.41 1.87 4.09
C SER A 8 -3.96 2.71 5.28
N VAL A 9 -2.91 2.30 5.98
CA VAL A 9 -2.45 2.97 7.19
C VAL A 9 -0.92 3.00 7.30
N GLY A 10 -0.35 4.18 7.59
CA GLY A 10 1.06 4.34 7.90
C GLY A 10 1.32 4.28 9.40
N HIS A 11 2.32 3.52 9.87
CA HIS A 11 2.67 3.58 11.29
C HIS A 11 3.32 4.92 11.69
N SER A 12 4.08 5.54 10.77
CA SER A 12 4.76 6.82 10.99
C SER A 12 5.56 6.80 12.29
N THR A 13 5.48 7.88 13.07
CA THR A 13 6.09 8.06 14.39
C THR A 13 5.08 7.90 15.52
N ARG A 14 3.94 7.24 15.26
CA ARG A 14 2.85 7.11 16.24
C ARG A 14 3.25 6.22 17.42
N SER A 15 2.61 6.42 18.56
CA SER A 15 2.63 5.41 19.62
C SER A 15 1.88 4.15 19.15
N LEU A 16 2.18 3.01 19.76
CA LEU A 16 1.44 1.78 19.51
C LEU A 16 -0.05 1.97 19.87
N GLU A 17 -0.34 2.67 20.96
CA GLU A 17 -1.72 2.95 21.40
C GLU A 17 -2.50 3.73 20.34
N THR A 18 -1.97 4.86 19.86
CA THR A 18 -2.63 5.65 18.80
C THR A 18 -2.80 4.83 17.52
N PHE A 19 -1.81 4.01 17.16
CA PHE A 19 -1.91 3.14 16.01
C PHE A 19 -3.04 2.12 16.15
N LEU A 20 -3.16 1.46 17.31
CA LEU A 20 -4.25 0.52 17.58
C LEU A 20 -5.62 1.22 17.60
N GLN A 21 -5.72 2.43 18.17
CA GLN A 21 -6.94 3.23 18.14
C GLN A 21 -7.41 3.51 16.70
N ILE A 22 -6.49 3.84 15.78
CA ILE A 22 -6.81 4.04 14.36
C ILE A 22 -7.37 2.77 13.74
N LEU A 23 -6.72 1.61 13.98
CA LEU A 23 -7.16 0.34 13.43
C LEU A 23 -8.54 -0.06 13.97
N GLN A 24 -8.73 0.03 15.29
CA GLN A 24 -9.97 -0.35 15.96
C GLN A 24 -11.12 0.59 15.61
N GLY A 25 -10.87 1.90 15.49
CA GLY A 25 -11.86 2.88 15.05
C GLY A 25 -12.39 2.63 13.64
N ALA A 26 -11.59 1.97 12.78
CA ALA A 26 -11.98 1.52 11.45
C ALA A 26 -12.51 0.08 11.41
N GLY A 27 -12.61 -0.60 12.56
CA GLY A 27 -13.04 -2.00 12.64
C GLY A 27 -12.06 -2.98 11.99
N VAL A 28 -10.78 -2.61 11.82
CA VAL A 28 -9.77 -3.45 11.21
C VAL A 28 -9.52 -4.69 12.09
N THR A 29 -9.64 -5.85 11.47
CA THR A 29 -9.41 -7.17 12.10
C THR A 29 -8.15 -7.85 11.58
N ARG A 30 -7.57 -7.33 10.49
CA ARG A 30 -6.41 -7.92 9.81
C ARG A 30 -5.44 -6.84 9.37
N LEU A 31 -4.15 -7.04 9.61
CA LEU A 31 -3.08 -6.14 9.17
C LEU A 31 -2.13 -6.87 8.22
N ALA A 32 -2.09 -6.40 6.98
CA ALA A 32 -1.12 -6.81 5.97
C ALA A 32 0.08 -5.85 6.01
N ASP A 33 1.19 -6.29 6.58
CA ASP A 33 2.45 -5.54 6.55
C ASP A 33 3.09 -5.70 5.17
N VAL A 34 3.18 -4.61 4.41
CA VAL A 34 3.77 -4.57 3.07
C VAL A 34 5.11 -3.85 3.07
N ARG A 35 5.79 -3.74 4.22
CA ARG A 35 7.16 -3.21 4.27
C ARG A 35 8.10 -4.23 3.64
N ALA A 36 9.13 -3.76 2.93
CA ALA A 36 10.18 -4.64 2.40
C ALA A 36 10.85 -5.46 3.53
N PHE A 37 11.04 -4.80 4.68
CA PHE A 37 11.54 -5.39 5.91
C PHE A 37 10.64 -4.92 7.05
N PRO A 38 9.99 -5.81 7.81
CA PRO A 38 9.14 -5.45 8.93
C PRO A 38 9.99 -5.16 10.18
N TYR A 39 11.03 -4.34 10.03
CA TYR A 39 12.00 -4.00 11.06
C TYR A 39 12.04 -2.49 11.26
N SER A 40 12.13 -2.04 12.51
CA SER A 40 12.18 -0.62 12.83
C SER A 40 13.05 -0.36 14.05
N ARG A 41 14.29 0.09 13.83
CA ARG A 41 15.20 0.50 14.91
C ARG A 41 14.74 1.78 15.63
N ARG A 42 14.15 2.72 14.88
CA ARG A 42 13.73 4.03 15.41
C ARG A 42 12.43 3.96 16.20
N PHE A 43 11.54 3.05 15.82
CA PHE A 43 10.26 2.82 16.48
C PHE A 43 10.11 1.33 16.79
N PRO A 44 10.74 0.84 17.87
CA PRO A 44 10.79 -0.60 18.20
C PRO A 44 9.42 -1.26 18.35
N GLN A 45 8.38 -0.50 18.71
CA GLN A 45 7.00 -1.00 18.78
C GLN A 45 6.43 -1.45 17.42
N PHE A 46 7.04 -0.98 16.31
CA PHE A 46 6.69 -1.39 14.96
C PHE A 46 7.71 -2.38 14.36
N ASP A 47 8.64 -2.89 15.17
CA ASP A 47 9.37 -4.10 14.79
C ASP A 47 8.39 -5.27 14.70
N GLY A 48 8.48 -6.10 13.67
CA GLY A 48 7.54 -7.19 13.43
C GLY A 48 7.43 -8.16 14.61
N SER A 49 8.53 -8.39 15.35
CA SER A 49 8.54 -9.26 16.53
C SER A 49 7.79 -8.68 17.73
N ALA A 50 7.73 -7.35 17.84
CA ALA A 50 6.98 -6.64 18.88
C ALA A 50 5.53 -6.34 18.44
N LEU A 51 5.35 -6.02 17.16
CA LEU A 51 4.08 -5.60 16.60
C LEU A 51 3.09 -6.78 16.49
N ALA A 52 3.55 -7.96 16.07
CA ALA A 52 2.69 -9.14 15.94
C ALA A 52 1.97 -9.52 17.25
N PRO A 53 2.65 -9.69 18.41
CA PRO A 53 1.95 -10.00 19.66
C PRO A 53 1.05 -8.85 20.15
N ALA A 54 1.43 -7.60 19.92
CA ALA A 54 0.60 -6.45 20.26
C ALA A 54 -0.73 -6.42 19.47
N LEU A 55 -0.67 -6.71 18.16
CA LEU A 55 -1.87 -6.83 17.32
C LEU A 55 -2.73 -8.01 17.73
N ALA A 56 -2.11 -9.16 18.02
CA ALA A 56 -2.82 -10.34 18.48
C ALA A 56 -3.59 -10.08 19.80
N ALA A 57 -2.96 -9.38 20.75
CA ALA A 57 -3.62 -8.95 22.00
C ALA A 57 -4.81 -8.00 21.77
N ALA A 58 -4.77 -7.23 20.67
CA ALA A 58 -5.86 -6.37 20.23
C ALA A 58 -6.90 -7.09 19.34
N GLY A 59 -6.76 -8.41 19.12
CA GLY A 59 -7.65 -9.20 18.27
C GLY A 59 -7.46 -8.99 16.76
N ILE A 60 -6.29 -8.48 16.35
CA ILE A 60 -5.97 -8.17 14.95
C ILE A 60 -4.98 -9.21 14.42
N ALA A 61 -5.39 -9.96 13.39
CA ALA A 61 -4.50 -10.92 12.74
C ALA A 61 -3.41 -10.18 11.94
N TYR A 62 -2.17 -10.67 11.99
CA TYR A 62 -1.03 -10.04 11.34
C TYR A 62 -0.39 -10.99 10.32
N ARG A 63 -0.08 -10.47 9.13
CA ARG A 63 0.73 -11.18 8.13
C ARG A 63 1.65 -10.23 7.39
N HIS A 64 2.90 -10.65 7.18
CA HIS A 64 3.85 -9.94 6.34
C HIS A 64 3.76 -10.41 4.89
N PHE A 65 3.56 -9.47 3.97
CA PHE A 65 3.48 -9.67 2.52
C PHE A 65 4.75 -9.13 1.87
N ARG A 66 5.86 -9.87 1.98
CA ARG A 66 7.17 -9.47 1.46
C ARG A 66 7.14 -9.14 -0.04
N ALA A 67 6.37 -9.89 -0.83
CA ALA A 67 6.23 -9.67 -2.26
C ALA A 67 5.57 -8.31 -2.59
N LEU A 68 4.70 -7.79 -1.72
CA LEU A 68 4.16 -6.44 -1.83
C LEU A 68 5.11 -5.36 -1.24
N GLY A 69 6.27 -5.77 -0.74
CA GLY A 69 7.33 -4.91 -0.24
C GLY A 69 7.91 -3.96 -1.29
N GLY A 70 8.07 -2.68 -0.92
CA GLY A 70 8.82 -1.69 -1.70
C GLY A 70 10.31 -2.02 -1.88
N ARG A 71 11.11 -1.04 -2.32
CA ARG A 71 12.56 -1.20 -2.61
C ARG A 71 12.84 -2.23 -3.72
N ARG A 72 12.18 -2.06 -4.86
CA ARG A 72 12.38 -2.90 -6.05
C ARG A 72 13.39 -2.26 -6.98
N GLY A 73 14.24 -3.11 -7.57
CA GLY A 73 15.20 -2.69 -8.60
C GLY A 73 14.54 -2.55 -9.96
N ARG A 74 15.31 -2.08 -10.94
CA ARG A 74 14.88 -2.00 -12.34
C ARG A 74 14.44 -3.38 -12.85
N GLN A 75 13.29 -3.43 -13.52
CA GLN A 75 12.82 -4.65 -14.17
C GLN A 75 13.33 -4.70 -15.62
N PRO A 76 14.17 -5.68 -16.00
CA PRO A 76 14.61 -5.81 -17.39
C PRO A 76 13.44 -6.23 -18.28
N GLY A 77 13.39 -5.70 -19.50
CA GLY A 77 12.38 -6.08 -20.49
C GLY A 77 11.03 -5.40 -20.35
N VAL A 78 10.85 -4.52 -19.35
CA VAL A 78 9.68 -3.62 -19.28
C VAL A 78 9.99 -2.35 -20.06
N ASP A 79 9.09 -1.97 -20.97
CA ASP A 79 9.16 -0.70 -21.68
C ASP A 79 8.98 0.46 -20.67
N PRO A 80 9.96 1.38 -20.55
CA PRO A 80 9.87 2.53 -19.65
C PRO A 80 8.63 3.42 -19.85
N GLN A 81 8.02 3.40 -21.04
CA GLN A 81 6.80 4.19 -21.29
C GLN A 81 5.57 3.64 -20.58
N ARG A 82 5.56 2.35 -20.17
CA ARG A 82 4.42 1.76 -19.45
C ARG A 82 4.14 2.47 -18.14
N ASN A 83 5.18 2.83 -17.40
CA ASN A 83 5.08 3.46 -16.08
C ASN A 83 5.78 4.83 -16.02
N GLY A 84 5.89 5.49 -17.18
CA GLY A 84 6.61 6.75 -17.36
C GLY A 84 6.06 7.96 -16.58
N HIS A 85 4.84 7.87 -16.01
CA HIS A 85 4.31 8.91 -15.11
C HIS A 85 5.15 9.07 -13.83
N TRP A 86 5.72 7.98 -13.32
CA TRP A 86 6.49 8.00 -12.08
C TRP A 86 7.88 8.59 -12.32
N ARG A 87 8.09 9.84 -11.87
CA ARG A 87 9.40 10.52 -11.95
C ARG A 87 10.45 9.93 -10.99
N SER A 88 10.00 9.50 -9.82
CA SER A 88 10.87 8.81 -8.87
C SER A 88 11.21 7.42 -9.40
N VAL A 89 12.51 7.16 -9.58
CA VAL A 89 13.04 5.85 -10.02
C VAL A 89 12.53 4.72 -9.13
N SER A 90 12.41 4.95 -7.82
CA SER A 90 11.91 3.94 -6.87
C SER A 90 10.44 3.58 -7.12
N PHE A 91 9.59 4.56 -7.44
CA PHE A 91 8.18 4.32 -7.77
C PHE A 91 8.02 3.68 -9.15
N HIS A 92 8.78 4.15 -10.13
CA HIS A 92 8.81 3.58 -11.47
C HIS A 92 9.18 2.09 -11.43
N ASN A 93 10.29 1.76 -10.77
CA ASN A 93 10.75 0.37 -10.61
C ASN A 93 9.72 -0.50 -9.86
N TYR A 94 9.00 0.06 -8.89
CA TYR A 94 7.96 -0.67 -8.17
C TYR A 94 6.71 -0.90 -9.04
N ALA A 95 6.29 0.09 -9.83
CA ALA A 95 5.20 -0.06 -10.79
C ALA A 95 5.56 -1.09 -11.87
N ASP A 96 6.80 -1.11 -12.36
CA ASP A 96 7.26 -2.14 -13.29
C ASP A 96 7.25 -3.53 -12.65
N TYR A 97 7.71 -3.63 -11.41
CA TYR A 97 7.67 -4.88 -10.64
C TYR A 97 6.24 -5.38 -10.45
N ALA A 98 5.27 -4.47 -10.29
CA ALA A 98 3.86 -4.81 -10.13
C ALA A 98 3.22 -5.45 -11.37
N LEU A 99 3.90 -5.42 -12.52
CA LEU A 99 3.50 -6.13 -13.74
C LEU A 99 3.90 -7.61 -13.74
N GLY A 100 4.74 -8.03 -12.79
CA GLY A 100 5.25 -9.40 -12.67
C GLY A 100 4.30 -10.36 -11.94
N SER A 101 4.57 -11.66 -12.08
CA SER A 101 3.78 -12.72 -11.44
C SER A 101 3.89 -12.71 -9.92
N GLU A 102 5.07 -12.47 -9.34
CA GLU A 102 5.27 -12.45 -7.87
C GLU A 102 4.36 -11.40 -7.20
N PHE A 103 4.22 -10.22 -7.80
CA PHE A 103 3.30 -9.20 -7.30
C PHE A 103 1.84 -9.62 -7.46
N THR A 104 1.49 -10.17 -8.63
CA THR A 104 0.12 -10.60 -8.95
C THR A 104 -0.36 -11.71 -8.00
N GLU A 105 0.48 -12.70 -7.73
CA GLU A 105 0.23 -13.77 -6.78
C GLU A 105 0.03 -13.21 -5.36
N ALA A 106 0.93 -12.31 -4.92
CA ALA A 106 0.84 -11.71 -3.60
C ALA A 106 -0.38 -10.78 -3.43
N LEU A 107 -0.81 -10.09 -4.50
CA LEU A 107 -2.04 -9.31 -4.51
C LEU A 107 -3.26 -10.22 -4.36
N THR A 108 -3.26 -11.37 -5.05
CA THR A 108 -4.32 -12.38 -4.93
C THR A 108 -4.39 -12.92 -3.49
N GLU A 109 -3.23 -13.20 -2.88
CA GLU A 109 -3.16 -13.61 -1.47
C GLU A 109 -3.66 -12.52 -0.52
N LEU A 110 -3.35 -11.24 -0.80
CA LEU A 110 -3.85 -10.11 -0.02
C LEU A 110 -5.37 -9.99 -0.13
N GLN A 111 -5.92 -10.16 -1.33
CA GLN A 111 -7.36 -10.16 -1.59
C GLN A 111 -8.07 -11.28 -0.82
N ALA A 112 -7.53 -12.49 -0.86
CA ALA A 112 -8.04 -13.62 -0.08
C ALA A 112 -7.95 -13.33 1.43
N PHE A 113 -6.81 -12.84 1.91
CA PHE A 113 -6.62 -12.49 3.31
C PHE A 113 -7.60 -11.42 3.81
N GLY A 114 -7.94 -10.44 2.97
CA GLY A 114 -8.94 -9.42 3.28
C GLY A 114 -10.40 -9.82 3.00
N GLY A 115 -10.65 -10.91 2.28
CA GLY A 115 -11.99 -11.46 2.10
C GLY A 115 -12.61 -11.93 3.42
N ASP A 116 -11.77 -12.32 4.38
CA ASP A 116 -12.17 -12.85 5.68
C ASP A 116 -12.33 -11.76 6.77
N GLY A 117 -12.37 -10.48 6.41
CA GLY A 117 -12.59 -9.36 7.34
C GLY A 117 -11.92 -8.06 6.93
N ALA A 118 -12.24 -6.96 7.63
CA ALA A 118 -11.67 -5.63 7.38
C ALA A 118 -10.12 -5.66 7.49
N CYS A 119 -9.44 -5.48 6.36
CA CYS A 119 -7.99 -5.60 6.24
C CYS A 119 -7.32 -4.26 5.96
N ALA A 120 -6.30 -3.92 6.75
CA ALA A 120 -5.46 -2.76 6.54
C ALA A 120 -4.09 -3.13 5.96
N VAL A 121 -3.70 -2.46 4.88
CA VAL A 121 -2.36 -2.51 4.28
C VAL A 121 -1.47 -1.49 4.97
N MET A 122 -0.36 -1.93 5.57
CA MET A 122 0.53 -1.11 6.39
C MET A 122 1.93 -0.93 5.80
N CYS A 123 2.43 0.30 5.87
CA CYS A 123 3.82 0.70 5.60
C CYS A 123 4.30 1.73 6.65
N ALA A 124 5.53 2.22 6.55
CA ALA A 124 6.14 3.14 7.49
C ALA A 124 5.69 4.60 7.31
N GLU A 125 5.53 5.06 6.07
CA GLU A 125 5.24 6.45 5.76
C GLU A 125 3.81 6.82 6.16
N ALA A 126 3.65 8.01 6.77
CA ALA A 126 2.34 8.52 7.18
C ALA A 126 1.44 8.73 5.96
N TYR A 127 1.95 9.43 4.95
CA TYR A 127 1.19 9.79 3.77
C TYR A 127 1.36 8.74 2.69
N TRP A 128 0.25 8.18 2.22
CA TRP A 128 0.22 7.07 1.27
C TRP A 128 0.80 7.45 -0.10
N ARG A 129 0.73 8.73 -0.51
CA ARG A 129 1.39 9.26 -1.72
C ARG A 129 2.90 9.44 -1.58
N GLN A 130 3.52 8.99 -0.50
CA GLN A 130 4.97 9.04 -0.33
C GLN A 130 5.59 7.64 -0.27
N CYS A 131 4.78 6.59 -0.42
CA CYS A 131 5.27 5.23 -0.44
C CYS A 131 4.57 4.36 -1.48
N HIS A 132 5.11 3.15 -1.66
CA HIS A 132 4.62 2.16 -2.61
C HIS A 132 3.18 1.69 -2.33
N ARG A 133 2.66 1.97 -1.13
CA ARG A 133 1.28 1.64 -0.76
C ARG A 133 0.27 2.34 -1.67
N GLN A 134 0.59 3.50 -2.27
CA GLN A 134 -0.25 4.09 -3.31
C GLN A 134 -0.51 3.11 -4.46
N ILE A 135 0.55 2.50 -4.99
CA ILE A 135 0.45 1.56 -6.11
C ILE A 135 -0.36 0.33 -5.70
N ILE A 136 -0.14 -0.22 -4.50
CA ILE A 136 -0.97 -1.33 -3.98
C ILE A 136 -2.45 -0.94 -3.90
N CYS A 137 -2.76 0.26 -3.40
CA CYS A 137 -4.14 0.75 -3.31
C CYS A 137 -4.76 0.91 -4.70
N ASP A 138 -3.99 1.43 -5.67
CA ASP A 138 -4.46 1.55 -7.05
C ASP A 138 -4.78 0.17 -7.64
N HIS A 139 -3.95 -0.84 -7.40
CA HIS A 139 -4.24 -2.21 -7.82
C HIS A 139 -5.50 -2.77 -7.16
N LEU A 140 -5.70 -2.59 -5.85
CA LEU A 140 -6.93 -3.00 -5.16
C LEU A 140 -8.17 -2.35 -5.79
N LEU A 141 -8.11 -1.03 -6.03
CA LEU A 141 -9.19 -0.27 -6.68
C LEU A 141 -9.46 -0.76 -8.11
N HIS A 142 -8.40 -1.00 -8.90
CA HIS A 142 -8.48 -1.53 -10.26
C HIS A 142 -9.14 -2.92 -10.30
N HIS A 143 -8.93 -3.75 -9.28
CA HIS A 143 -9.59 -5.04 -9.11
C HIS A 143 -10.95 -4.95 -8.40
N GLY A 144 -11.51 -3.75 -8.24
CA GLY A 144 -12.88 -3.53 -7.74
C GLY A 144 -13.03 -3.53 -6.23
N HIS A 145 -11.93 -3.50 -5.46
CA HIS A 145 -11.97 -3.39 -4.00
C HIS A 145 -11.90 -1.93 -3.57
N PRO A 146 -12.92 -1.40 -2.86
CA PRO A 146 -12.84 -0.07 -2.28
C PRO A 146 -11.68 0.01 -1.29
N VAL A 147 -10.98 1.14 -1.27
CA VAL A 147 -9.90 1.41 -0.31
C VAL A 147 -10.21 2.68 0.46
N VAL A 148 -9.94 2.68 1.76
CA VAL A 148 -10.05 3.86 2.63
C VAL A 148 -8.69 4.14 3.29
N HIS A 149 -8.17 5.36 3.13
CA HIS A 149 -6.97 5.80 3.81
C HIS A 149 -7.28 6.21 5.25
N LEU A 150 -6.64 5.55 6.21
CA LEU A 150 -6.71 5.90 7.63
C LEU A 150 -5.62 6.94 7.91
N ILE A 151 -6.01 8.20 7.98
CA ILE A 151 -5.08 9.33 8.14
C ILE A 151 -4.70 9.49 9.61
N ASP A 152 -5.70 9.52 10.49
CA ASP A 152 -5.55 9.58 11.93
C ASP A 152 -6.81 9.02 12.62
N VAL A 153 -6.93 9.18 13.94
CA VAL A 153 -8.05 8.65 14.72
C VAL A 153 -9.39 9.26 14.30
N ALA A 154 -9.40 10.52 13.86
CA ALA A 154 -10.60 11.26 13.51
C ALA A 154 -10.87 11.29 12.00
N ARG A 155 -9.85 11.06 11.15
CA ARG A 155 -9.92 11.30 9.72
C ARG A 155 -9.65 10.05 8.88
N GLN A 156 -10.62 9.75 8.02
CA GLN A 156 -10.55 8.72 6.99
C GLN A 156 -10.93 9.33 5.64
N GLU A 157 -10.28 8.88 4.57
CA GLU A 157 -10.48 9.41 3.22
C GLU A 157 -10.63 8.26 2.23
N PRO A 158 -11.72 8.18 1.43
CA PRO A 158 -11.80 7.21 0.35
C PRO A 158 -10.64 7.37 -0.62
N ALA A 159 -10.00 6.26 -0.99
CA ALA A 159 -8.97 6.25 -2.00
C ALA A 159 -9.59 6.43 -3.38
N THR A 160 -8.86 7.11 -4.26
CA THR A 160 -9.16 7.20 -5.68
C THR A 160 -7.94 6.73 -6.45
N LEU A 161 -8.16 6.10 -7.61
CA LEU A 161 -7.07 5.71 -8.50
C LEU A 161 -6.17 6.93 -8.78
N ASN A 162 -4.86 6.68 -8.87
CA ASN A 162 -3.94 7.66 -9.43
C ASN A 162 -4.52 8.17 -10.77
N PRO A 163 -4.58 9.50 -11.00
CA PRO A 163 -5.06 10.08 -12.25
C PRO A 163 -4.37 9.57 -13.52
N ALA A 164 -3.18 8.99 -13.41
CA ALA A 164 -2.44 8.36 -14.50
C ALA A 164 -2.67 6.86 -14.65
N ALA A 165 -3.30 6.18 -13.68
CA ALA A 165 -3.52 4.75 -13.72
C ALA A 165 -4.50 4.38 -14.85
N ARG A 166 -4.09 3.48 -15.75
CA ARG A 166 -4.89 2.97 -16.87
C ARG A 166 -4.70 1.47 -16.99
N SER A 167 -5.70 0.77 -17.52
CA SER A 167 -5.53 -0.62 -17.96
C SER A 167 -4.90 -0.64 -19.34
N ASP A 168 -3.88 -1.47 -19.54
CA ASP A 168 -3.35 -1.74 -20.88
C ASP A 168 -4.18 -2.80 -21.63
N ALA A 169 -3.74 -3.17 -22.84
CA ALA A 169 -4.42 -4.15 -23.68
C ALA A 169 -4.47 -5.55 -23.06
N GLN A 170 -3.64 -5.84 -22.06
CA GLN A 170 -3.61 -7.10 -21.31
C GLN A 170 -4.39 -7.01 -19.99
N GLY A 171 -5.01 -5.87 -19.70
CA GLY A 171 -5.74 -5.62 -18.46
C GLY A 171 -4.85 -5.32 -17.25
N GLN A 172 -3.54 -5.17 -17.44
CA GLN A 172 -2.62 -4.79 -16.36
C GLN A 172 -2.73 -3.29 -16.07
N LEU A 173 -2.57 -2.92 -14.81
CA LEU A 173 -2.55 -1.53 -14.40
C LEU A 173 -1.19 -0.90 -14.72
N VAL A 174 -1.19 0.19 -15.47
CA VAL A 174 -0.01 0.94 -15.93
C VAL A 174 -0.18 2.43 -15.70
N TYR A 175 0.92 3.19 -15.76
CA TYR A 175 0.97 4.64 -15.50
C TYR A 175 1.73 5.38 -16.62
N PRO A 176 1.13 5.56 -17.81
CA PRO A 176 1.79 6.23 -18.94
C PRO A 176 2.06 7.73 -18.68
N PRO A 177 3.06 8.33 -19.33
CA PRO A 177 3.54 9.69 -19.04
C PRO A 177 2.54 10.82 -19.32
N ASP A 178 1.59 10.63 -20.25
CA ASP A 178 0.74 11.71 -20.79
C ASP A 178 -0.57 11.95 -20.02
N ALA A 179 -0.73 11.37 -18.83
CA ALA A 179 -1.91 11.62 -18.02
C ALA A 179 -1.83 12.99 -17.32
N ALA A 180 -2.89 13.79 -17.45
CA ALA A 180 -3.00 15.10 -16.79
C ALA A 180 -2.77 14.98 -15.26
N ASP A 181 -1.96 15.89 -14.73
CA ASP A 181 -1.69 15.99 -13.29
C ASP A 181 -2.97 16.31 -12.52
N ALA A 182 -3.43 15.43 -11.63
CA ALA A 182 -4.45 15.80 -10.64
C ALA A 182 -3.82 15.89 -9.24
N GLY A 183 -3.31 17.08 -8.92
CA GLY A 183 -2.90 17.48 -7.57
C GLY A 183 -1.41 17.31 -7.25
N PRO A 184 -0.98 17.66 -6.01
CA PRO A 184 0.42 17.60 -5.61
C PRO A 184 0.96 16.19 -5.80
N ARG A 185 2.06 16.11 -6.55
CA ARG A 185 2.58 14.88 -7.13
C ARG A 185 3.30 14.03 -6.09
N THR A 186 3.10 12.73 -6.17
CA THR A 186 3.84 11.72 -5.40
C THR A 186 5.33 11.80 -5.77
N GLY A 187 6.19 12.03 -4.78
CA GLY A 187 7.65 12.09 -4.96
C GLY A 187 8.25 13.50 -4.99
N ASP A 188 7.45 14.55 -5.15
CA ASP A 188 7.93 15.94 -5.20
C ASP A 188 8.20 16.55 -3.79
N LEU A 189 8.01 15.79 -2.72
CA LEU A 189 8.04 16.35 -1.35
C LEU A 189 9.42 16.32 -0.66
N PHE A 190 10.47 15.81 -1.31
CA PHE A 190 11.85 15.90 -0.78
C PHE A 190 12.90 16.00 -1.90
N GLU A 191 12.86 17.07 -2.68
CA GLU A 191 14.09 17.77 -3.08
C GLU A 191 14.17 19.05 -2.23
N ALA A 192 14.73 18.94 -1.03
CA ALA A 192 15.22 20.04 -0.21
C ALA A 192 16.40 19.54 0.62
#